data_AF-A0A8T4XBW1-F1
#
_entry.id   AF-A0A8T4XBW1-F1
#
_cell.length_a   1.000
_cell.length_b   1.000
_cell.length_c   1.000
_cell.angle_alpha   90.00
_cell.angle_beta   90.00
_cell.angle_gamma   90.00
#
_symmetry.space_group_name_H-M   'P 1'
#
loop_
_entity.id
_entity.type
_entity.pdbx_description
1 polymer ?
#
loop_
_entity_poly.entity_id
_entity_poly.type
_entity_poly.pdbx_seq_one_letter_code
_entity_poly.pdbx_strand_id
1 'polypeptide(L)'
;MAESIPVTDFKDLSKIYTRKIQNRNPAISKLQKINALDTETYNGDIFLIADSDGLFLDKITPKSVIKFLFSKKYQGSWNFFYNLSYDAEVILKLLDSELYRYRTTGNLEFNFENYKIKYFPNKMLKIKKGHHSVLFYDIAQFFGSSLVDAYQNNIGKLDESYLEIKNNRSQFSKRFYDHNKKKIRSYCIDDCILAKRLSEKWVGLFYDAFSFYPAKWFSSGYLAEKVLINNGISFPKFNSIPYPVQQLAFQSYFGGRFEMIQRGFIGKSYLYDLNSAYPYAISKIPDLSEGKWVRRKSIHFNAKMGFFHVLADIPDDFLIAPFPFRANGQIIFPTGKFETFVTLAELQAFDSKFYKILDSWQFLSKSNEFPYKDFIESMYQKRLKLKEEANPLQIPIKIILNSIYGKTGQKVTRIMGNLFNPVLFSFITGFTRAKMYDFVRKNDLENEVVAFATDSICTTKKLSKNSKKLGDFEFVGRSNDTFYLQNGFYRFCGKWKQRGLGKLGSKEIEHLETFEKDGKLFYKIQVTRNTRLRLSILQNNIKDIGKIKTITREINLNADSKRFWLKNLSEIGYKKNYSMPISLNYFTKKAI
;
A
#
# COMPACT_ATOMS: atom_id res chain seq x y z
N MET A 1 22.01 5.82 -40.13
CA MET A 1 20.63 5.67 -39.59
C MET A 1 20.58 6.47 -38.30
N ALA A 2 19.68 7.45 -38.15
CA ALA A 2 19.57 8.19 -36.90
C ALA A 2 19.20 7.21 -35.77
N GLU A 3 20.04 7.11 -34.73
CA GLU A 3 19.74 6.26 -33.58
C GLU A 3 18.40 6.69 -32.97
N SER A 4 17.47 5.75 -32.82
CA SER A 4 16.16 6.02 -32.27
C SER A 4 16.28 6.38 -30.78
N ILE A 5 15.88 7.59 -30.40
CA ILE A 5 15.92 8.05 -29.00
C ILE A 5 15.03 7.14 -28.14
N PRO A 6 15.54 6.58 -27.02
CA PRO A 6 14.73 5.76 -26.12
C PRO A 6 13.56 6.54 -25.50
N VAL A 7 12.35 5.99 -25.58
CA VAL A 7 11.13 6.59 -25.01
C VAL A 7 10.60 5.75 -23.84
N THR A 8 10.28 6.40 -22.73
CA THR A 8 9.73 5.76 -21.52
C THR A 8 8.42 5.01 -21.80
N ASP A 9 8.20 3.86 -21.15
CA ASP A 9 6.88 3.21 -21.14
C ASP A 9 5.86 4.05 -20.37
N PHE A 10 4.72 4.35 -20.98
CA PHE A 10 3.66 5.12 -20.34
C PHE A 10 2.35 4.35 -20.26
N LYS A 11 1.51 4.77 -19.32
CA LYS A 11 0.20 4.16 -19.11
C LYS A 11 -0.82 4.79 -20.05
N ASP A 12 -1.68 3.95 -20.59
CA ASP A 12 -2.74 4.35 -21.50
C ASP A 12 -4.06 4.55 -20.73
N LEU A 13 -4.56 5.79 -20.73
CA LEU A 13 -5.79 6.17 -20.04
C LEU A 13 -7.04 5.64 -20.75
N SER A 14 -6.98 5.36 -22.05
CA SER A 14 -8.11 4.81 -22.83
C SER A 14 -8.51 3.41 -22.36
N LYS A 15 -7.58 2.67 -21.73
CA LYS A 15 -7.81 1.35 -21.13
C LYS A 15 -8.58 1.42 -19.80
N ILE A 16 -8.96 2.61 -19.34
CA ILE A 16 -9.74 2.83 -18.11
C ILE A 16 -11.13 3.34 -18.50
N TYR A 17 -12.17 2.73 -17.94
CA TYR A 17 -13.53 3.24 -18.08
C TYR A 17 -13.70 4.51 -17.22
N THR A 18 -13.59 5.66 -17.87
CA THR A 18 -13.63 7.00 -17.26
C THR A 18 -14.99 7.71 -17.37
N ARG A 19 -16.01 7.05 -17.93
CA ARG A 19 -17.39 7.60 -18.00
C ARG A 19 -18.24 7.31 -16.76
N LYS A 20 -17.71 6.59 -15.79
CA LYS A 20 -18.42 6.30 -14.54
C LYS A 20 -18.68 7.58 -13.75
N ILE A 21 -19.92 7.77 -13.28
CA ILE A 21 -20.27 8.89 -12.39
C ILE A 21 -19.47 8.82 -11.08
N GLN A 22 -18.84 9.93 -10.72
CA GLN A 22 -18.10 10.09 -9.47
C GLN A 22 -19.02 10.64 -8.38
N ASN A 23 -19.50 9.75 -7.52
CA ASN A 23 -20.38 10.12 -6.40
C ASN A 23 -19.59 10.83 -5.29
N ARG A 24 -20.21 11.85 -4.67
CA ARG A 24 -19.67 12.64 -3.55
C ARG A 24 -20.58 12.59 -2.32
N ASN A 25 -21.35 11.50 -2.17
CA ASN A 25 -22.32 11.40 -1.07
C ASN A 25 -21.59 11.17 0.26
N PRO A 26 -22.00 11.85 1.35
CA PRO A 26 -21.35 11.78 2.66
C PRO A 26 -21.41 10.38 3.30
N ALA A 27 -22.46 9.61 3.00
CA ALA A 27 -22.64 8.23 3.48
C ALA A 27 -22.49 8.09 5.01
N ILE A 28 -23.25 8.92 5.73
CA ILE A 28 -23.34 8.94 7.20
C ILE A 28 -24.31 7.85 7.68
N SER A 29 -24.03 7.29 8.86
CA SER A 29 -24.90 6.34 9.56
C SER A 29 -25.04 6.75 11.03
N LYS A 30 -26.06 6.22 11.70
CA LYS A 30 -26.07 6.09 13.16
C LYS A 30 -25.10 4.98 13.60
N LEU A 31 -24.72 4.96 14.87
CA LEU A 31 -24.01 3.82 15.45
C LEU A 31 -24.84 2.55 15.23
N GLN A 32 -24.24 1.53 14.63
CA GLN A 32 -24.88 0.24 14.38
C GLN A 32 -24.40 -0.79 15.40
N LYS A 33 -25.18 -1.85 15.62
CA LYS A 33 -24.72 -3.00 16.40
C LYS A 33 -23.44 -3.56 15.76
N ILE A 34 -22.42 -3.76 16.57
CA ILE A 34 -21.14 -4.37 16.16
C ILE A 34 -21.15 -5.83 16.55
N ASN A 35 -20.91 -6.70 15.57
CA ASN A 35 -20.68 -8.12 15.78
C ASN A 35 -19.29 -8.47 15.25
N ALA A 36 -18.64 -9.44 15.86
CA ALA A 36 -17.44 -10.04 15.30
C ALA A 36 -17.59 -11.56 15.22
N LEU A 37 -16.90 -12.14 14.25
CA LEU A 37 -16.94 -13.56 13.92
C LEU A 37 -15.52 -14.06 13.69
N ASP A 38 -15.33 -15.36 13.87
CA ASP A 38 -14.07 -16.05 13.63
C ASP A 38 -14.32 -17.50 13.23
N THR A 39 -13.34 -18.12 12.57
CA THR A 39 -13.38 -19.52 12.16
C THR A 39 -12.21 -20.33 12.71
N GLU A 40 -12.50 -21.57 13.09
CA GLU A 40 -11.47 -22.58 13.36
C GLU A 40 -11.42 -23.62 12.25
N THR A 41 -10.18 -23.95 11.89
CA THR A 41 -9.88 -24.74 10.69
C THR A 41 -8.84 -25.81 10.99
N TYR A 42 -8.97 -26.96 10.33
CA TYR A 42 -7.96 -28.01 10.30
C TYR A 42 -7.61 -28.31 8.84
N ASN A 43 -6.32 -28.25 8.47
CA ASN A 43 -5.87 -28.42 7.08
C ASN A 43 -6.64 -27.55 6.05
N GLY A 44 -6.99 -26.32 6.46
CA GLY A 44 -7.73 -25.38 5.62
C GLY A 44 -9.23 -25.69 5.46
N ASP A 45 -9.76 -26.68 6.18
CA ASP A 45 -11.19 -26.99 6.25
C ASP A 45 -11.78 -26.44 7.54
N ILE A 46 -12.87 -25.68 7.43
CA ILE A 46 -13.59 -25.15 8.60
C ILE A 46 -14.25 -26.31 9.34
N PHE A 47 -14.07 -26.36 10.66
CA PHE A 47 -14.86 -27.24 11.53
C PHE A 47 -15.70 -26.47 12.55
N LEU A 48 -15.45 -25.18 12.74
CA LEU A 48 -16.20 -24.33 13.67
C LEU A 48 -16.23 -22.88 13.16
N ILE A 49 -17.39 -22.24 13.28
CA ILE A 49 -17.55 -20.79 13.16
C ILE A 49 -18.33 -20.28 14.36
N ALA A 50 -17.92 -19.15 14.93
CA ALA A 50 -18.58 -18.54 16.07
C ALA A 50 -18.81 -17.03 15.87
N ASP A 51 -19.57 -16.44 16.78
CA ASP A 51 -19.69 -15.00 16.92
C ASP A 51 -19.53 -14.51 18.36
N SER A 52 -19.36 -13.20 18.47
CA SER A 52 -19.08 -12.49 19.72
C SER A 52 -20.19 -12.48 20.76
N ASP A 53 -21.41 -12.95 20.45
CA ASP A 53 -22.48 -13.13 21.45
C ASP A 53 -22.62 -14.63 21.85
N GLY A 54 -21.65 -15.48 21.48
CA GLY A 54 -21.58 -16.88 21.87
C GLY A 54 -22.33 -17.86 20.96
N LEU A 55 -22.90 -17.39 19.83
CA LEU A 55 -23.48 -18.29 18.84
C LEU A 55 -22.38 -19.02 18.09
N PHE A 56 -22.54 -20.32 17.85
CA PHE A 56 -21.58 -21.11 17.11
C PHE A 56 -22.25 -22.16 16.22
N LEU A 57 -21.51 -22.64 15.22
CA LEU A 57 -21.87 -23.75 14.34
C LEU A 57 -20.65 -24.64 14.12
N ASP A 58 -20.77 -25.93 14.43
CA ASP A 58 -19.72 -26.94 14.21
C ASP A 58 -20.16 -28.13 13.35
N LYS A 59 -21.44 -28.14 12.92
CA LYS A 59 -21.91 -28.96 11.81
C LYS A 59 -21.76 -28.18 10.51
N ILE A 60 -20.56 -28.23 9.94
CA ILE A 60 -20.18 -27.43 8.78
C ILE A 60 -20.66 -28.08 7.48
N THR A 61 -21.53 -27.36 6.79
CA THR A 61 -21.94 -27.59 5.40
C THR A 61 -22.03 -26.23 4.71
N PRO A 62 -21.97 -26.16 3.37
CA PRO A 62 -22.11 -24.88 2.67
C PRO A 62 -23.43 -24.18 3.05
N LYS A 63 -24.52 -24.96 3.15
CA LYS A 63 -25.85 -24.48 3.53
C LYS A 63 -25.93 -23.98 4.98
N SER A 64 -25.37 -24.72 5.94
CA SER A 64 -25.42 -24.32 7.36
C SER A 64 -24.61 -23.05 7.61
N VAL A 65 -23.42 -22.93 7.00
CA VAL A 65 -22.57 -21.73 7.14
C VAL A 65 -23.21 -20.51 6.49
N ILE A 66 -23.77 -20.63 5.28
CA ILE A 66 -24.44 -19.50 4.62
C ILE A 66 -25.69 -19.08 5.39
N LYS A 67 -26.46 -20.02 5.95
CA LYS A 67 -27.61 -19.69 6.81
C LYS A 67 -27.18 -19.00 8.10
N PHE A 68 -26.09 -19.45 8.73
CA PHE A 68 -25.51 -18.82 9.92
C PHE A 68 -25.16 -17.35 9.61
N LEU A 69 -24.35 -17.12 8.57
CA LEU A 69 -23.89 -15.79 8.15
C LEU A 69 -25.01 -14.89 7.60
N PHE A 70 -26.13 -15.45 7.14
CA PHE A 70 -27.27 -14.69 6.62
C PHE A 70 -28.46 -14.64 7.60
N SER A 71 -28.20 -14.70 8.90
CA SER A 71 -29.23 -14.53 9.93
C SER A 71 -29.69 -13.07 10.05
N LYS A 72 -30.89 -12.84 10.62
CA LYS A 72 -31.42 -11.48 10.87
C LYS A 72 -30.48 -10.63 11.74
N LYS A 73 -29.73 -11.26 12.64
CA LYS A 73 -28.75 -10.61 13.54
C LYS A 73 -27.73 -9.75 12.79
N TYR A 74 -27.28 -10.22 11.61
CA TYR A 74 -26.22 -9.57 10.85
C TYR A 74 -26.74 -8.58 9.80
N GLN A 75 -28.06 -8.45 9.65
CA GLN A 75 -28.66 -7.49 8.73
C GLN A 75 -28.74 -6.11 9.41
N GLY A 76 -28.29 -5.07 8.73
CA GLY A 76 -28.27 -3.71 9.28
C GLY A 76 -27.21 -3.45 10.36
N SER A 77 -26.35 -4.43 10.67
CA SER A 77 -25.25 -4.30 11.62
C SER A 77 -23.89 -4.11 10.94
N TRP A 78 -22.87 -3.79 11.73
CA TRP A 78 -21.48 -3.87 11.29
C TRP A 78 -20.85 -5.18 11.78
N ASN A 79 -20.50 -6.05 10.83
CA ASN A 79 -19.96 -7.38 11.13
C ASN A 79 -18.49 -7.41 10.72
N PHE A 80 -17.63 -7.84 11.63
CA PHE A 80 -16.18 -7.85 11.43
C PHE A 80 -15.60 -9.25 11.59
N PHE A 81 -14.54 -9.52 10.85
CA PHE A 81 -13.56 -10.55 11.14
C PHE A 81 -12.22 -9.87 11.40
N TYR A 82 -11.34 -10.50 12.18
CA TYR A 82 -9.96 -10.06 12.31
C TYR A 82 -9.11 -10.81 11.29
N ASN A 83 -8.65 -10.14 10.23
CA ASN A 83 -8.00 -10.75 9.07
C ASN A 83 -8.97 -11.64 8.26
N LEU A 84 -10.12 -11.04 7.89
CA LEU A 84 -11.18 -11.61 7.03
C LEU A 84 -10.65 -12.38 5.81
N SER A 85 -9.49 -12.00 5.31
CA SER A 85 -8.83 -12.68 4.20
C SER A 85 -8.63 -14.18 4.39
N TYR A 86 -8.44 -14.66 5.62
CA TYR A 86 -8.36 -16.09 5.88
C TYR A 86 -9.76 -16.70 5.92
N ASP A 87 -10.62 -16.21 6.82
CA ASP A 87 -11.97 -16.73 7.06
C ASP A 87 -12.82 -16.75 5.80
N ALA A 88 -12.81 -15.67 5.03
CA ALA A 88 -13.57 -15.61 3.79
C ALA A 88 -13.10 -16.66 2.78
N GLU A 89 -11.80 -16.95 2.69
CA GLU A 89 -11.28 -17.93 1.74
C GLU A 89 -11.65 -19.36 2.14
N VAL A 90 -11.57 -19.70 3.44
CA VAL A 90 -12.00 -21.02 3.93
C VAL A 90 -13.53 -21.18 3.91
N ILE A 91 -14.31 -20.11 4.08
CA ILE A 91 -15.78 -20.13 3.93
C ILE A 91 -16.13 -20.37 2.46
N LEU A 92 -15.49 -19.65 1.55
CA LEU A 92 -15.72 -19.80 0.11
C LEU A 92 -15.29 -21.17 -0.41
N LYS A 93 -14.29 -21.81 0.20
CA LYS A 93 -13.86 -23.19 -0.11
C LYS A 93 -15.04 -24.17 -0.13
N LEU A 94 -16.04 -23.95 0.73
CA LEU A 94 -17.26 -24.78 0.80
C LEU A 94 -18.11 -24.75 -0.47
N LEU A 95 -17.93 -23.76 -1.35
CA LEU A 95 -18.66 -23.67 -2.63
C LEU A 95 -18.09 -24.61 -3.70
N ASP A 96 -16.96 -25.26 -3.42
CA ASP A 96 -16.32 -26.28 -4.24
C ASP A 96 -16.23 -25.88 -5.73
N SER A 97 -16.92 -26.58 -6.63
CA SER A 97 -16.85 -26.37 -8.07
C SER A 97 -17.28 -24.97 -8.52
N GLU A 98 -18.14 -24.27 -7.77
CA GLU A 98 -18.57 -22.91 -8.11
C GLU A 98 -17.39 -21.92 -8.09
N LEU A 99 -16.33 -22.22 -7.32
CA LEU A 99 -15.14 -21.36 -7.29
C LEU A 99 -14.46 -21.21 -8.65
N TYR A 100 -14.59 -22.21 -9.53
CA TYR A 100 -14.00 -22.16 -10.87
C TYR A 100 -14.64 -21.11 -11.78
N ARG A 101 -15.81 -20.57 -11.42
CA ARG A 101 -16.43 -19.40 -12.08
C ARG A 101 -15.50 -18.19 -12.16
N TYR A 102 -14.56 -18.07 -11.23
CA TYR A 102 -13.53 -17.03 -11.25
C TYR A 102 -12.66 -17.08 -12.52
N ARG A 103 -12.38 -18.27 -13.07
CA ARG A 103 -11.54 -18.40 -14.29
C ARG A 103 -12.16 -17.70 -15.48
N THR A 104 -13.48 -17.80 -15.63
CA THR A 104 -14.22 -17.20 -16.75
C THR A 104 -14.51 -15.73 -16.51
N THR A 105 -14.91 -15.36 -15.28
CA THR A 105 -15.41 -14.00 -14.99
C THR A 105 -14.34 -13.02 -14.55
N GLY A 106 -13.20 -13.50 -14.05
CA GLY A 106 -12.19 -12.69 -13.38
C GLY A 106 -12.66 -12.04 -12.07
N ASN A 107 -13.89 -12.35 -11.61
CA ASN A 107 -14.52 -11.76 -10.44
C ASN A 107 -14.79 -12.84 -9.39
N LEU A 108 -14.54 -12.51 -8.12
CA LEU A 108 -14.86 -13.39 -6.99
C LEU A 108 -16.34 -13.20 -6.61
N GLU A 109 -17.21 -13.60 -7.54
CA GLU A 109 -18.66 -13.58 -7.44
C GLU A 109 -19.20 -14.99 -7.71
N PHE A 110 -19.96 -15.52 -6.77
CA PHE A 110 -20.39 -16.91 -6.74
C PHE A 110 -21.88 -16.99 -6.40
N ASN A 111 -22.53 -18.07 -6.84
CA ASN A 111 -23.92 -18.37 -6.53
C ASN A 111 -24.00 -19.66 -5.71
N PHE A 112 -24.90 -19.67 -4.72
CA PHE A 112 -25.22 -20.88 -3.95
C PHE A 112 -26.70 -20.87 -3.61
N GLU A 113 -27.46 -21.85 -4.09
CA GLU A 113 -28.93 -21.83 -4.03
C GLU A 113 -29.47 -20.45 -4.49
N ASN A 114 -30.24 -19.74 -3.65
CA ASN A 114 -30.74 -18.39 -3.92
C ASN A 114 -29.88 -17.25 -3.36
N TYR A 115 -28.63 -17.55 -2.97
CA TYR A 115 -27.67 -16.59 -2.45
C TYR A 115 -26.66 -16.17 -3.52
N LYS A 116 -26.35 -14.87 -3.55
CA LYS A 116 -25.23 -14.30 -4.31
C LYS A 116 -24.14 -13.88 -3.34
N ILE A 117 -22.93 -14.42 -3.52
CA ILE A 117 -21.78 -14.20 -2.65
C ILE A 117 -20.72 -13.44 -3.43
N LYS A 118 -20.28 -12.31 -2.89
CA LYS A 118 -19.26 -11.46 -3.51
C LYS A 118 -18.14 -11.17 -2.54
N TYR A 119 -16.91 -11.43 -2.97
CA TYR A 119 -15.73 -11.26 -2.14
C TYR A 119 -14.74 -10.26 -2.76
N PHE A 120 -14.36 -9.26 -1.98
CA PHE A 120 -13.27 -8.35 -2.28
C PHE A 120 -12.13 -8.64 -1.31
N PRO A 121 -11.01 -9.24 -1.77
CA PRO A 121 -9.93 -9.66 -0.90
C PRO A 121 -9.40 -8.55 0.02
N ASN A 122 -9.17 -8.89 1.29
CA ASN A 122 -8.77 -8.00 2.38
C ASN A 122 -9.74 -6.84 2.68
N LYS A 123 -10.98 -6.86 2.17
CA LYS A 123 -11.92 -5.72 2.30
C LYS A 123 -13.30 -6.13 2.77
N MET A 124 -13.95 -7.04 2.05
CA MET A 124 -15.34 -7.38 2.33
C MET A 124 -15.76 -8.73 1.76
N LEU A 125 -16.51 -9.49 2.54
CA LEU A 125 -17.38 -10.58 2.07
C LEU A 125 -18.84 -10.10 2.14
N LYS A 126 -19.58 -10.22 1.04
CA LYS A 126 -20.99 -9.84 0.95
C LYS A 126 -21.83 -11.04 0.56
N ILE A 127 -22.91 -11.28 1.29
CA ILE A 127 -23.93 -12.27 0.96
C ILE A 127 -25.23 -11.54 0.70
N LYS A 128 -25.94 -11.87 -0.38
CA LYS A 128 -27.22 -11.25 -0.78
C LYS A 128 -28.24 -12.33 -1.10
N LYS A 129 -29.48 -12.12 -0.66
CA LYS A 129 -30.67 -12.91 -1.04
C LYS A 129 -31.87 -11.97 -1.19
N GLY A 130 -32.47 -11.95 -2.37
CA GLY A 130 -33.52 -10.98 -2.70
C GLY A 130 -33.06 -9.52 -2.51
N HIS A 131 -33.80 -8.75 -1.71
CA HIS A 131 -33.46 -7.36 -1.37
C HIS A 131 -32.55 -7.22 -0.14
N HIS A 132 -32.31 -8.31 0.60
CA HIS A 132 -31.51 -8.30 1.81
C HIS A 132 -30.03 -8.60 1.52
N SER A 133 -29.13 -7.95 2.25
CA SER A 133 -27.71 -8.27 2.19
C SER A 133 -27.02 -8.12 3.55
N VAL A 134 -26.05 -8.98 3.79
CA VAL A 134 -25.14 -8.94 4.94
C VAL A 134 -23.73 -8.67 4.44
N LEU A 135 -23.00 -7.79 5.15
CA LEU A 135 -21.64 -7.40 4.83
C LEU A 135 -20.74 -7.73 6.02
N PHE A 136 -19.58 -8.31 5.72
CA PHE A 136 -18.50 -8.60 6.67
C PHE A 136 -17.24 -7.85 6.25
N TYR A 137 -16.60 -7.17 7.18
CA TYR A 137 -15.42 -6.33 6.95
C TYR A 137 -14.20 -6.88 7.68
N ASP A 138 -13.01 -6.44 7.27
CA ASP A 138 -11.75 -6.77 7.94
C ASP A 138 -11.35 -5.64 8.89
N ILE A 139 -11.30 -5.88 10.19
CA ILE A 139 -10.85 -4.86 11.16
C ILE A 139 -9.31 -4.82 11.28
N ALA A 140 -8.61 -5.92 10.96
CA ALA A 140 -7.15 -6.03 11.14
C ALA A 140 -6.39 -4.99 10.29
N GLN A 141 -6.99 -4.53 9.19
CA GLN A 141 -6.40 -3.51 8.32
C GLN A 141 -6.11 -2.17 9.02
N PHE A 142 -6.75 -1.89 10.17
CA PHE A 142 -6.55 -0.65 10.93
C PHE A 142 -5.49 -0.78 12.04
N PHE A 143 -5.12 -2.02 12.40
CA PHE A 143 -4.13 -2.30 13.44
C PHE A 143 -2.78 -2.75 12.87
N GLY A 144 -2.79 -3.54 11.79
CA GLY A 144 -1.58 -3.98 11.09
C GLY A 144 -0.71 -4.99 11.85
N SER A 145 -1.28 -5.66 12.87
CA SER A 145 -0.62 -6.68 13.71
C SER A 145 -1.49 -7.95 13.83
N SER A 146 -1.07 -8.91 14.66
CA SER A 146 -1.94 -10.03 15.05
C SER A 146 -3.07 -9.57 15.98
N LEU A 147 -4.10 -10.40 16.14
CA LEU A 147 -5.22 -10.13 17.06
C LEU A 147 -4.73 -9.92 18.50
N VAL A 148 -3.83 -10.79 18.96
CA VAL A 148 -3.20 -10.75 20.28
C VAL A 148 -2.46 -9.44 20.48
N ASP A 149 -1.53 -9.12 19.56
CA ASP A 149 -0.74 -7.88 19.64
C ASP A 149 -1.64 -6.64 19.59
N ALA A 150 -2.66 -6.65 18.72
CA ALA A 150 -3.58 -5.52 18.61
C ALA A 150 -4.36 -5.32 19.90
N TYR A 151 -4.88 -6.39 20.48
CA TYR A 151 -5.64 -6.33 21.72
C TYR A 151 -4.77 -5.85 22.88
N GLN A 152 -3.59 -6.44 23.06
CA GLN A 152 -2.67 -6.08 24.14
C GLN A 152 -2.16 -4.64 24.04
N ASN A 153 -1.92 -4.14 22.82
CA ASN A 153 -1.45 -2.78 22.60
C ASN A 153 -2.55 -1.70 22.67
N ASN A 154 -3.84 -2.06 22.59
CA ASN A 154 -4.92 -1.08 22.45
C ASN A 154 -6.04 -1.19 23.50
N ILE A 155 -6.21 -2.36 24.13
CA ILE A 155 -7.31 -2.66 25.06
C ILE A 155 -6.76 -3.06 26.43
N GLY A 156 -5.93 -4.10 26.49
CA GLY A 156 -5.39 -4.59 27.77
C GLY A 156 -4.78 -5.98 27.66
N LYS A 157 -4.24 -6.48 28.77
CA LYS A 157 -3.62 -7.81 28.82
C LYS A 157 -4.65 -8.93 28.60
N LEU A 158 -4.18 -10.03 28.03
CA LEU A 158 -4.96 -11.25 27.82
C LEU A 158 -4.60 -12.27 28.90
N ASP A 159 -5.55 -13.14 29.20
CA ASP A 159 -5.39 -14.23 30.15
C ASP A 159 -4.35 -15.25 29.65
N GLU A 160 -3.53 -15.80 30.56
CA GLU A 160 -2.51 -16.80 30.24
C GLU A 160 -3.12 -18.08 29.67
N SER A 161 -4.28 -18.50 30.16
CA SER A 161 -5.00 -19.68 29.66
C SER A 161 -5.43 -19.52 28.21
N TYR A 162 -5.84 -18.31 27.80
CA TYR A 162 -6.16 -18.00 26.40
C TYR A 162 -4.89 -18.06 25.53
N LEU A 163 -3.77 -17.50 26.02
CA LEU A 163 -2.50 -17.49 25.29
C LEU A 163 -1.93 -18.90 25.10
N GLU A 164 -2.04 -19.76 26.12
CA GLU A 164 -1.63 -21.16 26.03
C GLU A 164 -2.39 -21.92 24.93
N ILE A 165 -3.71 -21.74 24.86
CA ILE A 165 -4.54 -22.33 23.82
C ILE A 165 -4.17 -21.78 22.44
N LYS A 166 -3.94 -20.47 22.33
CA LYS A 166 -3.53 -19.80 21.08
C LYS A 166 -2.24 -20.37 20.52
N ASN A 167 -1.25 -20.58 21.39
CA ASN A 167 0.06 -21.12 21.02
C ASN A 167 -0.04 -22.59 20.58
N ASN A 168 -0.98 -23.34 21.15
CA ASN A 168 -1.24 -24.74 20.80
C ASN A 168 -2.25 -24.95 19.67
N ARG A 169 -2.65 -23.88 18.94
CA ARG A 169 -3.67 -23.95 17.87
C ARG A 169 -3.32 -24.94 16.76
N SER A 170 -2.04 -25.17 16.47
CA SER A 170 -1.59 -26.15 15.48
C SER A 170 -2.03 -27.59 15.80
N GLN A 171 -2.37 -27.88 17.06
CA GLN A 171 -2.79 -29.20 17.53
C GLN A 171 -4.29 -29.48 17.35
N PHE A 172 -5.08 -28.51 16.86
CA PHE A 172 -6.54 -28.62 16.72
C PHE A 172 -6.95 -29.51 15.54
N SER A 173 -6.57 -30.78 15.62
CA SER A 173 -7.10 -31.84 14.77
C SER A 173 -8.58 -32.07 15.04
N LYS A 174 -9.27 -32.71 14.10
CA LYS A 174 -10.67 -33.12 14.29
C LYS A 174 -10.85 -33.95 15.56
N ARG A 175 -9.93 -34.89 15.82
CA ARG A 175 -9.93 -35.71 17.05
C ARG A 175 -9.73 -34.84 18.29
N PHE A 176 -8.78 -33.89 18.27
CA PHE A 176 -8.57 -32.98 19.39
C PHE A 176 -9.83 -32.15 19.68
N TYR A 177 -10.46 -31.59 18.64
CA TYR A 177 -11.72 -30.85 18.79
C TYR A 177 -12.82 -31.73 19.39
N ASP A 178 -12.98 -32.97 18.93
CA ASP A 178 -14.03 -33.86 19.42
C ASP A 178 -13.93 -34.15 20.93
N HIS A 179 -12.70 -34.21 21.47
CA HIS A 179 -12.45 -34.39 22.91
C HIS A 179 -12.50 -33.08 23.70
N ASN A 180 -12.39 -31.92 23.04
CA ASN A 180 -12.25 -30.61 23.68
C ASN A 180 -13.30 -29.57 23.23
N LYS A 181 -14.47 -30.02 22.75
CA LYS A 181 -15.46 -29.13 22.08
C LYS A 181 -15.79 -27.87 22.87
N LYS A 182 -16.07 -28.00 24.17
CA LYS A 182 -16.40 -26.85 25.03
C LYS A 182 -15.26 -25.84 25.08
N LYS A 183 -14.02 -26.32 25.28
CA LYS A 183 -12.81 -25.51 25.35
C LYS A 183 -12.55 -24.77 24.03
N ILE A 184 -12.59 -25.46 22.90
CA ILE A 184 -12.34 -24.84 21.59
C ILE A 184 -13.45 -23.89 21.16
N ARG A 185 -14.72 -24.21 21.47
CA ARG A 185 -15.84 -23.28 21.24
C ARG A 185 -15.67 -22.01 22.06
N SER A 186 -15.35 -22.13 23.35
CA SER A 186 -15.08 -20.98 24.21
C SER A 186 -13.97 -20.11 23.64
N TYR A 187 -12.83 -20.74 23.29
CA TYR A 187 -11.69 -20.04 22.72
C TYR A 187 -12.02 -19.30 21.40
N CYS A 188 -12.79 -19.92 20.49
CA CYS A 188 -13.20 -19.27 19.24
C CYS A 188 -14.18 -18.10 19.50
N ILE A 189 -15.07 -18.24 20.48
CA ILE A 189 -15.95 -17.15 20.95
C ILE A 189 -15.10 -16.03 21.57
N ASP A 190 -14.05 -16.35 22.34
CA ASP A 190 -13.13 -15.37 22.89
C ASP A 190 -12.42 -14.60 21.78
N ASP A 191 -11.89 -15.26 20.73
CA ASP A 191 -11.34 -14.60 19.54
C ASP A 191 -12.36 -13.61 18.93
N CYS A 192 -13.64 -13.99 18.85
CA CYS A 192 -14.72 -13.10 18.41
C CYS A 192 -14.93 -11.90 19.36
N ILE A 193 -14.93 -12.12 20.67
CA ILE A 193 -15.11 -11.05 21.68
C ILE A 193 -13.95 -10.04 21.60
N LEU A 194 -12.70 -10.51 21.49
CA LEU A 194 -11.52 -9.66 21.34
C LEU A 194 -11.62 -8.82 20.06
N ALA A 195 -12.00 -9.44 18.93
CA ALA A 195 -12.21 -8.76 17.66
C ALA A 195 -13.35 -7.72 17.74
N LYS A 196 -14.44 -8.02 18.46
CA LYS A 196 -15.55 -7.06 18.70
C LYS A 196 -15.07 -5.85 19.49
N ARG A 197 -14.37 -6.06 20.61
CA ARG A 197 -13.83 -4.97 21.45
C ARG A 197 -12.87 -4.06 20.68
N LEU A 198 -12.00 -4.65 19.84
CA LEU A 198 -11.13 -3.89 18.95
C LEU A 198 -11.92 -3.09 17.90
N SER A 199 -12.99 -3.69 17.36
CA SER A 199 -13.87 -3.02 16.39
C SER A 199 -14.60 -1.84 17.04
N GLU A 200 -15.17 -2.03 18.23
CA GLU A 200 -15.82 -0.97 19.02
C GLU A 200 -14.83 0.16 19.34
N LYS A 201 -13.61 -0.18 19.81
CA LYS A 201 -12.56 0.80 20.07
C LYS A 201 -12.21 1.61 18.82
N TRP A 202 -12.01 0.96 17.68
CA TRP A 202 -11.69 1.65 16.43
C TRP A 202 -12.83 2.56 15.96
N VAL A 203 -14.07 2.06 16.02
CA VAL A 203 -15.27 2.81 15.65
C VAL A 203 -15.43 4.06 16.52
N GLY A 204 -15.22 3.92 17.84
CA GLY A 204 -15.23 5.05 18.79
C GLY A 204 -14.13 6.06 18.48
N LEU A 205 -12.87 5.62 18.34
CA LEU A 205 -11.74 6.48 17.98
C LEU A 205 -11.97 7.23 16.65
N PHE A 206 -12.58 6.57 15.67
CA PHE A 206 -12.92 7.20 14.40
C PHE A 206 -13.97 8.30 14.59
N TYR A 207 -15.03 8.02 15.36
CA TYR A 207 -16.05 9.01 15.66
C TYR A 207 -15.49 10.19 16.43
N ASP A 208 -14.68 9.96 17.46
CA ASP A 208 -14.07 11.03 18.25
C ASP A 208 -13.10 11.88 17.41
N ALA A 209 -12.44 11.28 16.41
CA ALA A 209 -11.53 11.98 15.53
C ALA A 209 -12.25 12.87 14.50
N PHE A 210 -13.40 12.43 13.96
CA PHE A 210 -14.03 13.01 12.76
C PHE A 210 -15.52 13.38 12.92
N SER A 211 -16.13 13.08 14.05
CA SER A 211 -17.52 13.42 14.43
C SER A 211 -18.61 12.83 13.54
N PHE A 212 -18.39 11.67 12.94
CA PHE A 212 -19.43 10.92 12.23
C PHE A 212 -19.14 9.41 12.16
N TYR A 213 -20.18 8.62 11.89
CA TYR A 213 -20.02 7.22 11.53
C TYR A 213 -20.22 7.00 10.02
N PRO A 214 -19.31 6.30 9.34
CA PRO A 214 -19.51 5.90 7.96
C PRO A 214 -20.54 4.77 7.87
N ALA A 215 -21.30 4.70 6.78
CA ALA A 215 -22.23 3.60 6.57
C ALA A 215 -21.55 2.22 6.41
N LYS A 216 -20.26 2.20 6.04
CA LYS A 216 -19.51 0.98 5.68
C LYS A 216 -18.04 1.09 6.07
N TRP A 217 -17.39 -0.04 6.32
CA TRP A 217 -16.00 -0.12 6.79
C TRP A 217 -15.08 -0.86 5.80
N PHE A 218 -15.18 -0.54 4.51
CA PHE A 218 -14.46 -1.29 3.46
C PHE A 218 -12.94 -1.22 3.53
N SER A 219 -12.42 -0.01 3.74
CA SER A 219 -10.98 0.24 3.76
C SER A 219 -10.64 1.64 4.25
N SER A 220 -9.40 1.85 4.66
CA SER A 220 -8.87 3.19 4.98
C SER A 220 -9.07 4.20 3.84
N GLY A 221 -8.92 3.78 2.58
CA GLY A 221 -9.20 4.64 1.42
C GLY A 221 -10.68 4.99 1.23
N TYR A 222 -11.60 4.11 1.63
CA TYR A 222 -13.03 4.45 1.66
C TYR A 222 -13.32 5.46 2.78
N LEU A 223 -12.76 5.23 3.97
CA LEU A 223 -12.92 6.16 5.09
C LEU A 223 -12.34 7.54 4.75
N ALA A 224 -11.16 7.60 4.11
CA ALA A 224 -10.55 8.86 3.70
C ALA A 224 -11.41 9.64 2.70
N GLU A 225 -12.06 8.94 1.75
CA GLU A 225 -13.06 9.57 0.87
C GLU A 225 -14.19 10.22 1.68
N LYS A 226 -14.70 9.53 2.71
CA LYS A 226 -15.84 10.03 3.51
C LYS A 226 -15.44 11.14 4.46
N VAL A 227 -14.26 11.08 5.06
CA VAL A 227 -13.73 12.18 5.88
C VAL A 227 -13.61 13.45 5.03
N LEU A 228 -13.03 13.36 3.82
CA LEU A 228 -12.93 14.52 2.92
C LEU A 228 -14.31 15.10 2.59
N ILE A 229 -15.25 14.26 2.16
CA ILE A 229 -16.61 14.70 1.78
C ILE A 229 -17.32 15.36 2.97
N ASN A 230 -17.27 14.76 4.16
CA ASN A 230 -17.98 15.28 5.33
C ASN A 230 -17.35 16.56 5.90
N ASN A 231 -16.08 16.82 5.60
CA ASN A 231 -15.40 18.08 5.95
C ASN A 231 -15.51 19.13 4.82
N GLY A 232 -16.37 18.92 3.83
CA GLY A 232 -16.56 19.87 2.72
C GLY A 232 -15.38 19.97 1.75
N ILE A 233 -14.42 19.05 1.83
CA ILE A 233 -13.19 19.11 1.02
C ILE A 233 -13.48 18.61 -0.40
N SER A 234 -13.56 19.54 -1.35
CA SER A 234 -13.91 19.25 -2.74
C SER A 234 -12.69 18.95 -3.61
N PHE A 235 -12.57 17.70 -4.05
CA PHE A 235 -11.59 17.29 -5.05
C PHE A 235 -12.21 17.36 -6.45
N PRO A 236 -11.50 17.90 -7.46
CA PRO A 236 -12.01 18.01 -8.82
C PRO A 236 -12.40 16.64 -9.38
N LYS A 237 -13.50 16.62 -10.12
CA LYS A 237 -13.97 15.42 -10.80
C LYS A 237 -13.08 15.16 -12.02
N PHE A 238 -13.09 13.92 -12.49
CA PHE A 238 -12.34 13.53 -13.68
C PHE A 238 -12.74 14.40 -14.88
N ASN A 239 -14.05 14.63 -15.06
CA ASN A 239 -14.62 15.38 -16.17
C ASN A 239 -14.55 16.91 -16.01
N SER A 240 -14.10 17.43 -14.87
CA SER A 240 -13.89 18.88 -14.70
C SER A 240 -12.55 19.35 -15.25
N ILE A 241 -11.70 18.42 -15.71
CA ILE A 241 -10.40 18.70 -16.31
C ILE A 241 -10.37 18.11 -17.72
N PRO A 242 -9.87 18.83 -18.74
CA PRO A 242 -9.81 18.31 -20.11
C PRO A 242 -9.10 16.96 -20.20
N TYR A 243 -9.65 16.05 -21.02
CA TYR A 243 -9.09 14.71 -21.20
C TYR A 243 -7.60 14.70 -21.62
N PRO A 244 -7.12 15.57 -22.54
CA PRO A 244 -5.70 15.61 -22.91
C PRO A 244 -4.77 15.93 -21.74
N VAL A 245 -5.22 16.75 -20.79
CA VAL A 245 -4.47 17.06 -19.56
C VAL A 245 -4.43 15.82 -18.66
N GLN A 246 -5.57 15.15 -18.46
CA GLN A 246 -5.64 13.92 -17.67
C GLN A 246 -4.75 12.82 -18.27
N GLN A 247 -4.69 12.72 -19.59
CA GLN A 247 -3.86 11.77 -20.31
C GLN A 247 -2.37 12.05 -20.09
N LEU A 248 -1.92 13.28 -20.30
CA LEU A 248 -0.52 13.65 -20.08
C LEU A 248 -0.11 13.51 -18.60
N ALA A 249 -0.99 13.86 -17.68
CA ALA A 249 -0.78 13.61 -16.26
C ALA A 249 -0.62 12.10 -15.98
N PHE A 250 -1.48 11.26 -16.56
CA PHE A 250 -1.41 9.81 -16.38
C PHE A 250 -0.14 9.19 -16.96
N GLN A 251 0.38 9.72 -18.06
CA GLN A 251 1.69 9.34 -18.62
C GLN A 251 2.84 9.75 -17.70
N SER A 252 2.73 10.93 -17.06
CA SER A 252 3.66 11.45 -16.06
C SER A 252 3.58 10.74 -14.70
N TYR A 253 2.69 9.75 -14.55
CA TYR A 253 2.56 9.03 -13.28
C TYR A 253 3.65 7.96 -13.11
N PHE A 254 4.55 8.22 -12.16
CA PHE A 254 5.50 7.25 -11.61
C PHE A 254 5.23 7.07 -10.12
N GLY A 255 5.57 5.92 -9.54
CA GLY A 255 5.46 5.69 -8.10
C GLY A 255 6.49 6.50 -7.30
N GLY A 256 6.63 6.21 -6.01
CA GLY A 256 7.76 6.71 -5.22
C GLY A 256 9.12 6.22 -5.76
N ARG A 257 10.19 6.97 -5.50
CA ARG A 257 11.57 6.57 -5.85
C ARG A 257 12.02 5.43 -4.92
N PHE A 258 12.19 4.24 -5.48
CA PHE A 258 12.79 3.09 -4.81
C PHE A 258 14.05 2.71 -5.57
N GLU A 259 15.19 3.10 -5.02
CA GLU A 259 16.46 2.99 -5.71
C GLU A 259 17.59 2.87 -4.68
N MET A 260 18.40 1.83 -4.84
CA MET A 260 19.58 1.58 -4.03
C MET A 260 20.79 2.05 -4.82
N ILE A 261 21.59 2.94 -4.23
CA ILE A 261 22.78 3.55 -4.86
C ILE A 261 24.04 2.79 -4.44
N GLN A 262 24.05 2.30 -3.19
CA GLN A 262 25.14 1.54 -2.60
C GLN A 262 24.57 0.24 -1.99
N ARG A 263 25.30 -0.87 -2.11
CA ARG A 263 24.87 -2.19 -1.58
C ARG A 263 26.00 -2.93 -0.86
N GLY A 264 25.64 -3.99 -0.14
CA GLY A 264 26.52 -4.75 0.75
C GLY A 264 26.48 -4.23 2.18
N PHE A 265 27.58 -4.41 2.91
CA PHE A 265 27.76 -3.83 4.24
C PHE A 265 28.14 -2.35 4.13
N ILE A 266 27.21 -1.49 4.58
CA ILE A 266 27.36 -0.03 4.57
C ILE A 266 28.00 0.47 5.87
N GLY A 267 27.76 -0.24 6.98
CA GLY A 267 28.25 0.14 8.30
C GLY A 267 27.50 1.35 8.87
N LYS A 268 28.19 2.48 9.03
CA LYS A 268 27.65 3.70 9.63
C LYS A 268 26.73 4.43 8.65
N SER A 269 25.47 4.59 9.01
CA SER A 269 24.50 5.31 8.19
C SER A 269 23.46 6.08 9.02
N TYR A 270 22.78 6.99 8.35
CA TYR A 270 21.80 7.91 8.90
C TYR A 270 20.53 7.84 8.05
N LEU A 271 19.36 7.81 8.69
CA LEU A 271 18.08 7.74 8.02
C LEU A 271 17.30 9.03 8.24
N TYR A 272 16.84 9.63 7.14
CA TYR A 272 15.99 10.81 7.13
C TYR A 272 14.67 10.48 6.43
N ASP A 273 13.55 11.00 6.94
CA ASP A 273 12.21 10.74 6.42
C ASP A 273 11.43 12.06 6.28
N LEU A 274 10.72 12.21 5.16
CA LEU A 274 9.90 13.38 4.89
C LEU A 274 8.55 13.27 5.60
N ASN A 275 8.32 14.13 6.59
CA ASN A 275 7.13 14.11 7.42
C ASN A 275 5.84 14.23 6.61
N SER A 276 5.07 13.13 6.56
CA SER A 276 3.80 13.03 5.83
C SER A 276 3.92 13.54 4.39
N ALA A 277 4.88 12.98 3.63
CA ALA A 277 5.21 13.41 2.27
C ALA A 277 4.01 13.63 1.34
N TYR A 278 3.08 12.66 1.26
CA TYR A 278 1.90 12.79 0.40
C TYR A 278 0.86 13.77 0.93
N PRO A 279 0.49 13.76 2.23
CA PRO A 279 -0.30 14.85 2.80
C PRO A 279 0.28 16.24 2.52
N TYR A 280 1.59 16.43 2.70
CA TYR A 280 2.24 17.69 2.38
C TYR A 280 2.15 18.04 0.89
N ALA A 281 2.34 17.08 -0.01
CA ALA A 281 2.14 17.34 -1.44
C ALA A 281 0.68 17.74 -1.74
N ILE A 282 -0.31 17.14 -1.07
CA ILE A 282 -1.73 17.52 -1.19
C ILE A 282 -1.95 18.98 -0.76
N SER A 283 -1.31 19.44 0.32
CA SER A 283 -1.42 20.84 0.76
C SER A 283 -0.78 21.86 -0.20
N LYS A 284 -0.04 21.39 -1.22
CA LYS A 284 0.57 22.23 -2.26
C LYS A 284 -0.17 22.18 -3.60
N ILE A 285 -1.30 21.49 -3.68
CA ILE A 285 -2.14 21.52 -4.88
C ILE A 285 -2.86 22.88 -4.94
N PRO A 286 -2.65 23.69 -6.00
CA PRO A 286 -3.39 24.93 -6.20
C PRO A 286 -4.89 24.65 -6.41
N ASP A 287 -5.74 25.64 -6.16
CA ASP A 287 -7.14 25.50 -6.56
C ASP A 287 -7.26 25.33 -8.08
N LEU A 288 -7.81 24.18 -8.49
CA LEU A 288 -8.02 23.81 -9.89
C LEU A 288 -9.38 24.29 -10.43
N SER A 289 -10.23 24.88 -9.59
CA SER A 289 -11.53 25.42 -10.00
C SER A 289 -11.40 26.79 -10.65
N GLU A 290 -10.45 27.61 -10.18
CA GLU A 290 -10.20 28.96 -10.69
C GLU A 290 -8.90 29.04 -11.50
N GLY A 291 -8.96 28.73 -12.79
CA GLY A 291 -7.79 28.85 -13.66
C GLY A 291 -8.00 28.35 -15.07
N LYS A 292 -6.88 28.20 -15.80
CA LYS A 292 -6.88 27.63 -17.15
C LYS A 292 -5.68 26.74 -17.39
N TRP A 293 -5.89 25.70 -18.19
CA TRP A 293 -4.83 24.87 -18.72
C TRP A 293 -4.30 25.47 -20.03
N VAL A 294 -2.99 25.64 -20.12
CA VAL A 294 -2.30 26.11 -21.33
C VAL A 294 -1.34 25.05 -21.85
N ARG A 295 -1.28 24.91 -23.17
CA ARG A 295 -0.34 24.02 -23.86
C ARG A 295 0.81 24.84 -24.45
N ARG A 296 2.05 24.44 -24.21
CA ARG A 296 3.25 25.09 -24.76
C ARG A 296 4.49 24.20 -24.63
N LYS A 297 5.58 24.59 -25.28
CA LYS A 297 6.89 23.89 -25.23
C LYS A 297 7.93 24.60 -24.35
N SER A 298 7.46 25.32 -23.32
CA SER A 298 8.28 26.06 -22.36
C SER A 298 7.57 26.13 -21.01
N ILE A 299 8.29 26.35 -19.91
CA ILE A 299 7.65 26.57 -18.60
C ILE A 299 7.03 27.97 -18.59
N HIS A 300 5.75 28.08 -18.26
CA HIS A 300 5.11 29.36 -18.03
C HIS A 300 5.53 29.89 -16.65
N PHE A 301 5.95 31.16 -16.57
CA PHE A 301 6.38 31.77 -15.31
C PHE A 301 5.33 31.70 -14.18
N ASN A 302 4.04 31.88 -14.50
CA ASN A 302 2.91 31.72 -13.57
C ASN A 302 2.36 30.27 -13.41
N ALA A 303 3.01 29.24 -13.97
CA ALA A 303 2.53 27.87 -13.78
C ALA A 303 2.63 27.44 -12.32
N LYS A 304 1.52 26.97 -11.74
CA LYS A 304 1.48 26.42 -10.37
C LYS A 304 1.50 24.90 -10.37
N MET A 305 1.08 24.28 -11.48
CA MET A 305 1.10 22.84 -11.71
C MET A 305 1.33 22.59 -13.21
N GLY A 306 1.94 21.46 -13.56
CA GLY A 306 2.03 21.05 -14.96
C GLY A 306 2.59 19.66 -15.14
N PHE A 307 2.39 19.13 -16.34
CA PHE A 307 2.87 17.84 -16.81
C PHE A 307 3.54 18.04 -18.16
N PHE A 308 4.68 17.40 -18.35
CA PHE A 308 5.60 17.70 -19.43
C PHE A 308 6.08 16.41 -20.07
N HIS A 309 6.11 16.40 -21.40
CA HIS A 309 6.90 15.46 -22.19
C HIS A 309 8.22 16.13 -22.53
N VAL A 310 9.34 15.52 -22.15
CA VAL A 310 10.67 16.11 -22.29
C VAL A 310 11.64 15.15 -22.95
N LEU A 311 12.53 15.72 -23.75
CA LEU A 311 13.77 15.09 -24.19
C LEU A 311 14.86 15.49 -23.19
N ALA A 312 15.28 14.57 -22.34
CA ALA A 312 16.39 14.75 -21.43
C ALA A 312 17.71 14.42 -22.13
N ASP A 313 18.78 15.11 -21.74
CA ASP A 313 20.16 14.84 -22.14
C ASP A 313 21.03 15.05 -20.89
N ILE A 314 21.14 13.99 -20.10
CA ILE A 314 21.72 14.04 -18.75
C ILE A 314 23.15 13.49 -18.81
N PRO A 315 24.17 14.24 -18.35
CA PRO A 315 25.54 13.74 -18.32
C PRO A 315 25.68 12.46 -17.49
N ASP A 316 26.54 11.55 -17.95
CA ASP A 316 26.74 10.22 -17.34
C ASP A 316 27.54 10.26 -16.01
N ASP A 317 28.10 11.41 -15.65
CA ASP A 317 28.80 11.64 -14.38
C ASP A 317 27.85 11.95 -13.20
N PHE A 318 26.56 12.21 -13.47
CA PHE A 318 25.55 12.31 -12.42
C PHE A 318 25.34 10.95 -11.76
N LEU A 319 25.58 10.84 -10.45
CA LEU A 319 25.30 9.61 -9.72
C LEU A 319 23.83 9.49 -9.37
N ILE A 320 23.18 10.61 -9.11
CA ILE A 320 21.75 10.68 -8.79
C ILE A 320 21.04 11.38 -9.95
N ALA A 321 20.48 10.60 -10.88
CA ALA A 321 19.70 11.17 -11.95
C ALA A 321 18.33 11.69 -11.45
N PRO A 322 17.78 12.77 -12.05
CA PRO A 322 16.56 13.43 -11.62
C PRO A 322 15.28 12.78 -12.14
N PHE A 323 15.26 12.32 -13.39
CA PHE A 323 14.00 11.98 -14.07
C PHE A 323 13.71 10.48 -14.08
N PRO A 324 12.48 10.07 -13.78
CA PRO A 324 12.09 8.67 -13.85
C PRO A 324 11.96 8.21 -15.30
N PHE A 325 12.33 6.96 -15.56
CA PHE A 325 12.13 6.27 -16.82
C PHE A 325 11.55 4.88 -16.54
N ARG A 326 10.58 4.45 -17.33
CA ARG A 326 9.96 3.14 -17.21
C ARG A 326 10.39 2.25 -18.38
N ALA A 327 10.96 1.11 -18.05
CA ALA A 327 11.31 0.06 -18.98
C ALA A 327 10.82 -1.27 -18.41
N ASN A 328 10.07 -2.04 -19.20
CA ASN A 328 9.67 -3.41 -18.85
C ASN A 328 8.96 -3.52 -17.48
N GLY A 329 8.14 -2.51 -17.16
CA GLY A 329 7.39 -2.42 -15.90
C GLY A 329 8.20 -1.95 -14.69
N GLN A 330 9.51 -1.78 -14.81
CA GLN A 330 10.37 -1.22 -13.77
C GLN A 330 10.52 0.29 -13.92
N ILE A 331 10.74 1.00 -12.80
CA ILE A 331 11.06 2.43 -12.79
C ILE A 331 12.52 2.57 -12.38
N ILE A 332 13.31 3.19 -13.25
CA ILE A 332 14.73 3.53 -13.09
C ILE A 332 14.92 5.05 -13.22
N PHE A 333 16.11 5.54 -12.90
CA PHE A 333 16.50 6.94 -13.06
C PHE A 333 17.81 6.96 -13.88
N PRO A 334 17.72 7.02 -15.22
CA PRO A 334 18.88 6.87 -16.10
C PRO A 334 19.58 8.20 -16.40
N THR A 335 20.77 8.11 -16.97
CA THR A 335 21.50 9.21 -17.62
C THR A 335 21.46 9.04 -19.16
N GLY A 336 22.08 9.96 -19.89
CA GLY A 336 22.09 9.99 -21.35
C GLY A 336 20.87 10.67 -21.94
N LYS A 337 20.65 10.43 -23.24
CA LYS A 337 19.59 11.09 -24.03
C LYS A 337 18.34 10.21 -24.14
N PHE A 338 17.20 10.70 -23.67
CA PHE A 338 15.94 9.94 -23.66
C PHE A 338 14.69 10.81 -23.55
N GLU A 339 13.54 10.28 -23.97
CA GLU A 339 12.25 10.92 -23.78
C GLU A 339 11.50 10.35 -22.56
N THR A 340 10.99 11.24 -21.71
CA THR A 340 10.17 10.86 -20.57
C THR A 340 9.09 11.89 -20.22
N PHE A 341 8.23 11.53 -19.28
CA PHE A 341 7.15 12.38 -18.77
C PHE A 341 7.40 12.77 -17.32
N VAL A 342 7.26 14.04 -16.99
CA VAL A 342 7.60 14.59 -15.67
C VAL A 342 6.62 15.68 -15.25
N THR A 343 6.60 15.96 -13.95
CA THR A 343 5.83 17.06 -13.37
C THR A 343 6.61 18.38 -13.35
N LEU A 344 5.90 19.50 -13.17
CA LEU A 344 6.53 20.82 -13.01
C LEU A 344 7.59 20.84 -11.90
N ALA A 345 7.29 20.21 -10.75
CA ALA A 345 8.21 20.18 -9.61
C ALA A 345 9.52 19.44 -9.93
N GLU A 346 9.44 18.35 -10.70
CA GLU A 346 10.63 17.59 -11.12
C GLU A 346 11.49 18.40 -12.08
N LEU A 347 10.88 19.15 -13.01
CA LEU A 347 11.64 20.04 -13.90
C LEU A 347 12.31 21.18 -13.13
N GLN A 348 11.59 21.82 -12.21
CA GLN A 348 12.12 22.94 -11.42
C GLN A 348 13.25 22.53 -10.47
N ALA A 349 13.33 21.25 -10.11
CA ALA A 349 14.38 20.70 -9.26
C ALA A 349 15.70 20.45 -10.04
N PHE A 350 15.72 20.61 -11.37
CA PHE A 350 16.87 20.30 -12.21
C PHE A 350 17.22 21.43 -13.19
N ASP A 351 18.47 21.44 -13.66
CA ASP A 351 18.97 22.49 -14.56
C ASP A 351 18.35 22.34 -15.95
N SER A 352 17.70 23.42 -16.42
CA SER A 352 17.02 23.47 -17.72
C SER A 352 17.90 23.24 -18.93
N LYS A 353 19.23 23.36 -18.82
CA LYS A 353 20.14 23.09 -19.93
C LYS A 353 20.21 21.61 -20.34
N PHE A 354 19.80 20.71 -19.45
CA PHE A 354 19.87 19.25 -19.65
C PHE A 354 18.54 18.64 -20.13
N TYR A 355 17.56 19.46 -20.51
CA TYR A 355 16.33 18.95 -21.11
C TYR A 355 15.68 19.95 -22.06
N LYS A 356 14.95 19.42 -23.03
CA LYS A 356 14.07 20.18 -23.93
C LYS A 356 12.63 19.76 -23.71
N ILE A 357 11.73 20.73 -23.58
CA ILE A 357 10.30 20.47 -23.47
C ILE A 357 9.73 20.22 -24.87
N LEU A 358 9.17 19.04 -25.08
CA LEU A 358 8.55 18.63 -26.34
C LEU A 358 7.06 18.96 -26.38
N ASP A 359 6.37 18.79 -25.26
CA ASP A 359 4.97 19.14 -25.06
C ASP A 359 4.68 19.36 -23.57
N SER A 360 3.64 20.13 -23.24
CA SER A 360 3.20 20.28 -21.86
C SER A 360 1.77 20.76 -21.74
N TRP A 361 1.15 20.42 -20.61
CA TRP A 361 -0.06 21.08 -20.12
C TRP A 361 0.23 21.66 -18.74
N GLN A 362 -0.01 22.96 -18.61
CA GLN A 362 0.31 23.72 -17.40
C GLN A 362 -0.91 24.47 -16.90
N PHE A 363 -1.15 24.43 -15.60
CA PHE A 363 -2.24 25.11 -14.95
C PHE A 363 -1.78 26.49 -14.45
N LEU A 364 -2.46 27.52 -14.94
CA LEU A 364 -2.34 28.88 -14.47
C LEU A 364 -3.53 29.13 -13.54
N SER A 365 -3.26 29.20 -12.25
CA SER A 365 -4.30 29.57 -11.29
C SER A 365 -4.53 31.07 -11.34
N LYS A 366 -5.79 31.49 -11.21
CA LYS A 366 -6.16 32.89 -10.95
C LYS A 366 -6.06 33.24 -9.47
N SER A 367 -6.05 32.22 -8.62
CA SER A 367 -5.98 32.32 -7.18
C SER A 367 -4.60 31.89 -6.66
N ASN A 368 -4.23 32.40 -5.49
CA ASN A 368 -3.07 31.90 -4.73
C ASN A 368 -3.48 30.93 -3.62
N GLU A 369 -4.74 30.48 -3.63
CA GLU A 369 -5.28 29.55 -2.66
C GLU A 369 -4.84 28.10 -2.88
N PHE A 370 -4.71 27.39 -1.76
CA PHE A 370 -4.40 25.97 -1.69
C PHE A 370 -5.54 25.30 -0.91
N PRO A 371 -6.62 24.85 -1.57
CA PRO A 371 -7.90 24.53 -0.92
C PRO A 371 -7.83 23.35 0.06
N TYR A 372 -6.74 22.58 0.03
CA TYR A 372 -6.53 21.43 0.92
C TYR A 372 -5.57 21.74 2.06
N LYS A 373 -4.92 22.91 2.04
CA LYS A 373 -3.84 23.24 2.97
C LYS A 373 -4.33 23.22 4.41
N ASP A 374 -5.37 23.97 4.72
CA ASP A 374 -5.84 24.13 6.09
C ASP A 374 -6.34 22.82 6.69
N PHE A 375 -7.05 22.02 5.89
CA PHE A 375 -7.50 20.69 6.32
C PHE A 375 -6.31 19.75 6.63
N ILE A 376 -5.31 19.70 5.75
CA ILE A 376 -4.14 18.83 5.96
C ILE A 376 -3.30 19.32 7.15
N GLU A 377 -3.02 20.62 7.21
CA GLU A 377 -2.19 21.22 8.26
C GLU A 377 -2.86 21.08 9.62
N SER A 378 -4.15 21.40 9.75
CA SER A 378 -4.91 21.24 11.00
C SER A 378 -4.94 19.79 11.48
N MET A 379 -5.23 18.83 10.60
CA MET A 379 -5.23 17.40 10.95
C MET A 379 -3.83 16.92 11.36
N TYR A 380 -2.78 17.37 10.66
CA TYR A 380 -1.42 17.01 11.01
C TYR A 380 -0.99 17.58 12.37
N GLN A 381 -1.32 18.85 12.66
CA GLN A 381 -1.02 19.47 13.96
C GLN A 381 -1.80 18.81 15.10
N LYS A 382 -3.10 18.54 14.91
CA LYS A 382 -3.93 17.77 15.86
C LYS A 382 -3.29 16.42 16.14
N ARG A 383 -2.82 15.72 15.11
CA ARG A 383 -2.12 14.44 15.26
C ARG A 383 -0.82 14.56 16.04
N LEU A 384 -0.01 15.59 15.81
CA LEU A 384 1.25 15.79 16.54
C LEU A 384 1.00 15.98 18.04
N LYS A 385 0.06 16.87 18.40
CA LYS A 385 -0.34 17.09 19.80
C LYS A 385 -0.80 15.78 20.47
N LEU A 386 -1.70 15.05 19.82
CA LEU A 386 -2.19 13.76 20.33
C LEU A 386 -1.08 12.72 20.45
N LYS A 387 -0.09 12.72 19.56
CA LYS A 387 1.06 11.81 19.64
C LYS A 387 1.94 12.12 20.86
N GLU A 388 2.13 13.40 21.19
CA GLU A 388 2.90 13.84 22.37
C GLU A 388 2.19 13.46 23.68
N GLU A 389 0.85 13.51 23.68
CA GLU A 389 0.01 13.05 24.80
C GLU A 389 -0.15 11.52 24.87
N ALA A 390 0.54 10.76 24.01
CA ALA A 390 0.33 9.32 23.83
C ALA A 390 -1.14 8.91 23.59
N ASN A 391 -1.94 9.81 23.04
CA ASN A 391 -3.38 9.65 22.85
C ASN A 391 -3.66 8.82 21.57
N PRO A 392 -4.40 7.70 21.68
CA PRO A 392 -4.70 6.80 20.55
C PRO A 392 -5.52 7.45 19.42
N LEU A 393 -6.16 8.61 19.65
CA LEU A 393 -6.87 9.38 18.61
C LEU A 393 -5.96 9.82 17.46
N GLN A 394 -4.63 9.83 17.64
CA GLN A 394 -3.70 10.10 16.54
C GLN A 394 -3.74 9.02 15.44
N ILE A 395 -4.16 7.78 15.77
CA ILE A 395 -4.09 6.63 14.86
C ILE A 395 -5.08 6.77 13.70
N PRO A 396 -6.39 7.02 13.89
CA PRO A 396 -7.31 7.32 12.80
C PRO A 396 -6.82 8.46 11.90
N ILE A 397 -6.34 9.56 12.49
CA ILE A 397 -5.85 10.72 11.72
C ILE A 397 -4.67 10.32 10.82
N LYS A 398 -3.69 9.59 11.37
CA LYS A 398 -2.55 9.06 10.60
C LYS A 398 -3.00 8.20 9.42
N ILE A 399 -3.90 7.25 9.67
CA ILE A 399 -4.37 6.30 8.65
C ILE A 399 -5.14 7.03 7.55
N ILE A 400 -6.00 7.98 7.91
CA ILE A 400 -6.81 8.74 6.95
C ILE A 400 -5.92 9.63 6.08
N LEU A 401 -5.03 10.44 6.66
CA LEU A 401 -4.12 11.32 5.91
C LEU A 401 -3.31 10.54 4.86
N ASN A 402 -2.72 9.40 5.26
CA ASN A 402 -1.93 8.56 4.35
C ASN A 402 -2.77 7.86 3.27
N SER A 403 -4.08 7.72 3.48
CA SER A 403 -4.98 7.01 2.56
C SER A 403 -5.60 7.92 1.50
N ILE A 404 -5.54 9.25 1.65
CA ILE A 404 -6.09 10.21 0.68
C ILE A 404 -5.45 10.03 -0.70
N TYR A 405 -4.12 10.04 -0.78
CA TYR A 405 -3.38 9.84 -2.03
C TYR A 405 -3.83 8.56 -2.74
N GLY A 406 -3.81 7.42 -2.03
CA GLY A 406 -4.15 6.12 -2.62
C GLY A 406 -5.57 6.08 -3.20
N LYS A 407 -6.47 6.91 -2.66
CA LYS A 407 -7.84 7.04 -3.15
C LYS A 407 -7.92 7.81 -4.47
N THR A 408 -7.06 8.80 -4.68
CA THR A 408 -6.99 9.55 -5.95
C THR A 408 -6.52 8.72 -7.14
N GLY A 409 -5.76 7.64 -6.90
CA GLY A 409 -5.33 6.69 -7.93
C GLY A 409 -6.19 5.42 -8.05
N GLN A 410 -7.29 5.32 -7.29
CA GLN A 410 -8.05 4.07 -7.17
C GLN A 410 -8.84 3.71 -8.44
N LYS A 411 -8.68 2.46 -8.89
CA LYS A 411 -9.51 1.82 -9.92
C LYS A 411 -9.83 0.38 -9.53
N VAL A 412 -10.98 -0.14 -9.97
CA VAL A 412 -11.43 -1.53 -9.74
C VAL A 412 -11.77 -2.13 -11.10
N THR A 413 -11.08 -3.20 -11.51
CA THR A 413 -11.32 -3.86 -12.81
C THR A 413 -11.34 -2.86 -13.98
N ARG A 414 -10.32 -1.99 -14.05
CA ARG A 414 -10.19 -0.89 -15.03
C ARG A 414 -11.31 0.17 -14.98
N ILE A 415 -12.19 0.15 -13.99
CA ILE A 415 -13.20 1.18 -13.76
C ILE A 415 -12.69 2.17 -12.72
N MET A 416 -12.81 3.46 -13.00
CA MET A 416 -12.31 4.49 -12.09
C MET A 416 -13.09 4.58 -10.76
N GLY A 417 -12.37 4.94 -9.69
CA GLY A 417 -12.93 5.24 -8.37
C GLY A 417 -13.55 6.64 -8.26
N ASN A 418 -14.22 6.92 -7.15
CA ASN A 418 -14.91 8.20 -6.95
C ASN A 418 -13.97 9.40 -6.95
N LEU A 419 -12.78 9.30 -6.34
CA LEU A 419 -11.77 10.38 -6.36
C LEU A 419 -10.70 10.18 -7.44
N PHE A 420 -10.89 9.24 -8.37
CA PHE A 420 -9.88 8.97 -9.39
C PHE A 420 -9.59 10.23 -10.21
N ASN A 421 -8.33 10.69 -10.18
CA ASN A 421 -7.93 11.91 -10.86
C ASN A 421 -6.41 11.89 -11.17
N PRO A 422 -6.00 11.57 -12.42
CA PRO A 422 -4.61 11.55 -12.87
C PRO A 422 -3.79 12.78 -12.54
N VAL A 423 -4.38 13.97 -12.64
CA VAL A 423 -3.70 15.23 -12.30
C VAL A 423 -3.23 15.21 -10.85
N LEU A 424 -4.08 14.79 -9.92
CA LEU A 424 -3.77 14.84 -8.48
C LEU A 424 -2.70 13.82 -8.08
N PHE A 425 -2.87 12.53 -8.43
CA PHE A 425 -1.89 11.52 -7.98
C PHE A 425 -0.52 11.65 -8.67
N SER A 426 -0.50 12.17 -9.91
CA SER A 426 0.76 12.39 -10.64
C SER A 426 1.50 13.59 -10.06
N PHE A 427 0.78 14.67 -9.75
CA PHE A 427 1.34 15.81 -9.01
C PHE A 427 1.90 15.38 -7.65
N ILE A 428 1.11 14.66 -6.84
CA ILE A 428 1.51 14.24 -5.48
C ILE A 428 2.83 13.45 -5.52
N THR A 429 2.93 12.47 -6.41
CA THR A 429 4.11 11.61 -6.48
C THR A 429 5.32 12.31 -7.12
N GLY A 430 5.13 13.12 -8.15
CA GLY A 430 6.19 13.92 -8.76
C GLY A 430 6.75 14.97 -7.79
N PHE A 431 5.87 15.66 -7.06
CA PHE A 431 6.27 16.62 -6.03
C PHE A 431 7.11 15.96 -4.93
N THR A 432 6.70 14.79 -4.44
CA THR A 432 7.50 14.04 -3.45
C THR A 432 8.87 13.66 -4.03
N ARG A 433 8.95 13.12 -5.26
CA ARG A 433 10.25 12.78 -5.88
C ARG A 433 11.16 14.00 -6.04
N ALA A 434 10.61 15.13 -6.49
CA ALA A 434 11.34 16.39 -6.60
C ALA A 434 11.89 16.85 -5.25
N LYS A 435 11.11 16.75 -4.17
CA LYS A 435 11.58 17.06 -2.81
C LYS A 435 12.74 16.19 -2.34
N MET A 436 12.72 14.90 -2.66
CA MET A 436 13.82 13.99 -2.35
C MET A 436 15.09 14.36 -3.12
N TYR A 437 14.95 14.70 -4.40
CA TYR A 437 16.06 15.12 -5.25
C TYR A 437 16.66 16.46 -4.76
N ASP A 438 15.82 17.46 -4.51
CA ASP A 438 16.20 18.75 -3.93
C ASP A 438 16.95 18.59 -2.62
N PHE A 439 16.53 17.67 -1.75
CA PHE A 439 17.19 17.42 -0.48
C PHE A 439 18.63 16.93 -0.69
N VAL A 440 18.85 16.05 -1.66
CA VAL A 440 20.20 15.56 -1.98
C VAL A 440 21.06 16.67 -2.55
N ARG A 441 20.54 17.45 -3.51
CA ARG A 441 21.28 18.55 -4.14
C ARG A 441 21.64 19.67 -3.17
N LYS A 442 20.70 20.12 -2.32
CA LYS A 442 20.91 21.24 -1.39
C LYS A 442 21.84 20.92 -0.22
N ASN A 443 22.13 19.64 0.03
CA ASN A 443 22.99 19.20 1.14
C ASN A 443 24.28 18.52 0.65
N ASP A 444 24.56 18.58 -0.66
CA ASP A 444 25.73 17.98 -1.31
C ASP A 444 25.92 16.52 -0.86
N LEU A 445 24.89 15.71 -1.13
CA LEU A 445 24.81 14.31 -0.69
C LEU A 445 25.01 13.28 -1.81
N GLU A 446 25.31 13.71 -3.03
CA GLU A 446 25.32 12.85 -4.22
C GLU A 446 26.17 11.58 -4.06
N ASN A 447 27.30 11.66 -3.37
CA ASN A 447 28.21 10.53 -3.12
C ASN A 447 27.86 9.72 -1.86
N GLU A 448 27.03 10.29 -1.00
CA GLU A 448 26.72 9.81 0.35
C GLU A 448 25.37 9.08 0.40
N VAL A 449 24.53 9.20 -0.63
CA VAL A 449 23.26 8.48 -0.68
C VAL A 449 23.53 6.97 -0.77
N VAL A 450 22.88 6.23 0.13
CA VAL A 450 22.88 4.77 0.14
C VAL A 450 21.66 4.26 -0.62
N ALA A 451 20.47 4.78 -0.30
CA ALA A 451 19.22 4.37 -0.93
C ALA A 451 18.08 5.39 -0.71
N PHE A 452 17.13 5.38 -1.64
CA PHE A 452 15.82 6.01 -1.55
C PHE A 452 14.72 4.97 -1.33
N ALA A 453 13.77 5.26 -0.45
CA ALA A 453 12.56 4.45 -0.28
C ALA A 453 11.31 5.33 -0.12
N THR A 454 10.77 5.79 -1.26
CA THR A 454 9.65 6.74 -1.40
C THR A 454 9.93 8.12 -0.84
N ASP A 455 9.85 8.25 0.48
CA ASP A 455 9.92 9.48 1.27
C ASP A 455 11.06 9.45 2.30
N SER A 456 11.84 8.36 2.32
CA SER A 456 13.05 8.22 3.12
C SER A 456 14.33 8.17 2.30
N ILE A 457 15.42 8.72 2.86
CA ILE A 457 16.78 8.70 2.31
C ILE A 457 17.71 8.17 3.39
N CYS A 458 18.49 7.15 3.04
CA CYS A 458 19.60 6.69 3.87
C CYS A 458 20.91 7.26 3.31
N THR A 459 21.74 7.82 4.19
CA THR A 459 23.02 8.45 3.83
C THR A 459 24.16 7.96 4.71
N THR A 460 25.40 8.03 4.23
CA THR A 460 26.60 7.79 5.05
C THR A 460 27.09 9.06 5.78
N LYS A 461 26.63 10.24 5.36
CA LYS A 461 26.94 11.55 5.99
C LYS A 461 25.80 11.98 6.90
N LYS A 462 26.16 12.39 8.12
CA LYS A 462 25.22 13.00 9.08
C LYS A 462 24.92 14.43 8.65
N LEU A 463 23.65 14.77 8.61
CA LEU A 463 23.15 16.14 8.51
C LEU A 463 22.63 16.63 9.86
N SER A 464 22.66 17.95 10.07
CA SER A 464 22.08 18.64 11.22
C SER A 464 20.55 18.80 11.15
N LYS A 465 19.91 18.33 10.06
CA LYS A 465 18.47 18.46 9.83
C LYS A 465 17.68 17.51 10.74
N ASN A 466 16.82 18.08 11.59
CA ASN A 466 15.81 17.34 12.34
C ASN A 466 14.62 18.24 12.65
N SER A 467 13.48 18.03 11.98
CA SER A 467 12.26 18.81 12.20
C SER A 467 11.04 17.90 12.17
N LYS A 468 10.06 18.18 13.02
CA LYS A 468 8.74 17.51 13.03
C LYS A 468 7.69 18.25 12.20
N LYS A 469 8.03 19.39 11.59
CA LYS A 469 7.10 20.19 10.79
C LYS A 469 6.66 19.41 9.54
N LEU A 470 5.43 19.67 9.09
CA LEU A 470 4.87 19.03 7.90
C LEU A 470 5.73 19.35 6.67
N GLY A 471 6.15 18.32 5.94
CA GLY A 471 6.97 18.49 4.74
C GLY A 471 8.44 18.84 4.99
N ASP A 472 8.89 18.82 6.25
CA ASP A 472 10.30 18.82 6.60
C ASP A 472 10.85 17.40 6.75
N PHE A 473 12.17 17.25 6.68
CA PHE A 473 12.87 16.00 6.97
C PHE A 473 13.12 15.85 8.48
N GLU A 474 12.69 14.71 9.02
CA GLU A 474 12.98 14.25 10.38
C GLU A 474 14.21 13.33 10.36
N PHE A 475 15.08 13.46 11.37
CA PHE A 475 16.16 12.50 11.59
C PHE A 475 15.61 11.29 12.32
N VAL A 476 15.47 10.16 11.61
CA VAL A 476 14.86 8.94 12.15
C VAL A 476 15.83 8.17 13.04
N GLY A 477 17.12 8.16 12.69
CA GLY A 477 18.12 7.51 13.51
C GLY A 477 19.45 7.25 12.81
N ARG A 478 20.37 6.68 13.58
CA ARG A 478 21.71 6.25 13.15
C ARG A 478 21.86 4.74 13.38
N SER A 479 22.52 4.06 12.46
CA SER A 479 22.97 2.66 12.61
C SER A 479 24.47 2.57 12.35
N ASN A 480 25.15 1.64 13.03
CA ASN A 480 26.53 1.26 12.71
C ASN A 480 26.61 -0.11 12.00
N ASP A 481 25.45 -0.77 11.82
CA ASP A 481 25.29 -2.14 11.34
C ASP A 481 24.34 -2.20 10.11
N THR A 482 24.50 -1.25 9.20
CA THR A 482 23.60 -1.12 8.04
C THR A 482 24.00 -2.05 6.91
N PHE A 483 23.03 -2.80 6.40
CA PHE A 483 23.15 -3.62 5.19
C PHE A 483 22.08 -3.21 4.20
N TYR A 484 22.46 -3.05 2.93
CA TYR A 484 21.51 -2.91 1.83
C TYR A 484 21.84 -3.98 0.81
N LEU A 485 20.99 -5.00 0.68
CA LEU A 485 21.29 -6.16 -0.18
C LEU A 485 20.45 -6.14 -1.46
N GLN A 486 19.19 -5.72 -1.37
CA GLN A 486 18.31 -5.54 -2.51
C GLN A 486 17.32 -4.41 -2.24
N ASN A 487 16.70 -3.87 -3.28
CA ASN A 487 15.59 -2.93 -3.13
C ASN A 487 14.49 -3.53 -2.24
N GLY A 488 14.29 -2.90 -1.07
CA GLY A 488 13.34 -3.37 -0.06
C GLY A 488 13.88 -4.43 0.90
N PHE A 489 15.07 -5.00 0.70
CA PHE A 489 15.72 -5.93 1.62
C PHE A 489 17.00 -5.34 2.21
N TYR A 490 16.91 -4.87 3.45
CA TYR A 490 17.99 -4.15 4.14
C TYR A 490 17.91 -4.32 5.66
N ARG A 491 19.01 -4.09 6.37
CA ARG A 491 19.09 -4.06 7.85
C ARG A 491 19.47 -2.67 8.31
N PHE A 492 18.79 -2.18 9.34
CA PHE A 492 19.10 -0.91 9.98
C PHE A 492 18.82 -1.02 11.49
N CYS A 493 19.79 -0.69 12.32
CA CYS A 493 19.73 -0.83 13.79
C CYS A 493 19.30 -2.23 14.23
N GLY A 494 19.99 -3.28 13.77
CA GLY A 494 19.67 -4.67 14.11
C GLY A 494 18.42 -5.24 13.45
N LYS A 495 17.58 -4.41 12.82
CA LYS A 495 16.27 -4.83 12.31
C LYS A 495 16.30 -5.01 10.79
N TRP A 496 16.06 -6.23 10.33
CA TRP A 496 15.82 -6.52 8.93
C TRP A 496 14.46 -5.96 8.47
N LYS A 497 14.46 -5.36 7.28
CA LYS A 497 13.32 -4.82 6.56
C LYS A 497 13.20 -5.54 5.24
N GLN A 498 11.98 -5.99 4.91
CA GLN A 498 11.67 -6.77 3.72
C GLN A 498 10.40 -6.20 3.07
N ARG A 499 10.54 -5.17 2.24
CA ARG A 499 9.46 -4.56 1.45
C ARG A 499 9.44 -5.22 0.07
N GLY A 500 8.27 -5.64 -0.40
CA GLY A 500 8.10 -6.19 -1.75
C GLY A 500 8.37 -7.70 -1.89
N LEU A 501 9.02 -8.34 -0.91
CA LEU A 501 9.24 -9.79 -0.86
C LEU A 501 8.03 -10.57 -0.29
N GLY A 502 6.85 -9.94 -0.28
CA GLY A 502 5.66 -10.36 0.46
C GLY A 502 5.66 -9.75 1.86
N LYS A 503 4.50 -9.27 2.33
CA LYS A 503 4.34 -8.95 3.76
C LYS A 503 4.43 -10.26 4.53
N LEU A 504 5.60 -10.56 5.06
CA LEU A 504 5.72 -11.45 6.20
C LEU A 504 5.58 -10.56 7.42
N GLY A 505 4.43 -10.65 8.09
CA GLY A 505 4.19 -9.98 9.36
C GLY A 505 5.08 -10.57 10.46
N SER A 506 4.50 -10.81 11.63
CA SER A 506 5.12 -11.41 12.82
C SER A 506 5.53 -12.89 12.69
N LYS A 507 5.82 -13.40 11.48
CA LYS A 507 6.23 -14.80 11.31
C LYS A 507 7.74 -14.94 11.47
N GLU A 508 8.16 -15.98 12.20
CA GLU A 508 9.55 -16.42 12.29
C GLU A 508 10.07 -16.71 10.88
N ILE A 509 11.12 -16.00 10.49
CA ILE A 509 11.87 -16.27 9.29
C ILE A 509 13.16 -16.91 9.76
N GLU A 510 13.34 -18.17 9.43
CA GLU A 510 14.62 -18.83 9.61
C GLU A 510 15.47 -18.54 8.38
N HIS A 511 16.60 -17.86 8.62
CA HIS A 511 17.67 -17.84 7.64
C HIS A 511 18.28 -19.23 7.61
N LEU A 512 18.18 -19.91 6.47
CA LEU A 512 18.76 -21.23 6.33
C LEU A 512 20.25 -21.11 5.99
N GLU A 513 20.54 -20.45 4.86
CA GLU A 513 21.91 -20.32 4.34
C GLU A 513 22.00 -19.24 3.26
N THR A 514 23.23 -18.81 2.98
CA THR A 514 23.59 -18.15 1.72
C THR A 514 24.45 -19.07 0.88
N PHE A 515 24.15 -19.13 -0.41
CA PHE A 515 24.89 -19.97 -1.35
C PHE A 515 25.06 -19.25 -2.68
N GLU A 516 26.10 -19.63 -3.42
CA GLU A 516 26.34 -19.15 -4.77
C GLU A 516 25.73 -20.10 -5.80
N LYS A 517 25.07 -19.53 -6.81
CA LYS A 517 24.54 -20.25 -7.97
C LYS A 517 24.70 -19.38 -9.20
N ASP A 518 25.32 -19.92 -10.24
CA ASP A 518 25.58 -19.23 -11.52
C ASP A 518 26.31 -17.87 -11.35
N GLY A 519 27.33 -17.81 -10.47
CA GLY A 519 28.08 -16.59 -10.20
C GLY A 519 27.32 -15.52 -9.40
N LYS A 520 26.16 -15.87 -8.83
CA LYS A 520 25.28 -14.96 -8.09
C LYS A 520 25.01 -15.48 -6.69
N LEU A 521 25.06 -14.58 -5.72
CA LEU A 521 24.70 -14.85 -4.34
C LEU A 521 23.19 -14.93 -4.14
N PHE A 522 22.73 -16.02 -3.53
CA PHE A 522 21.35 -16.25 -3.12
C PHE A 522 21.22 -16.29 -1.60
N TYR A 523 20.09 -15.80 -1.11
CA TYR A 523 19.68 -15.84 0.28
C TYR A 523 18.47 -16.75 0.42
N LYS A 524 18.63 -17.86 1.14
CA LYS A 524 17.58 -18.86 1.33
C LYS A 524 16.83 -18.58 2.62
N ILE A 525 15.51 -18.45 2.49
CA ILE A 525 14.61 -18.26 3.63
C ILE A 525 13.48 -19.26 3.62
N GLN A 526 13.09 -19.69 4.81
CA GLN A 526 11.89 -20.48 4.99
C GLN A 526 10.70 -19.56 5.32
N VAL A 527 9.59 -19.77 4.62
CA VAL A 527 8.40 -18.90 4.73
C VAL A 527 7.14 -19.75 4.87
N THR A 528 6.46 -19.60 6.00
CA THR A 528 5.16 -20.22 6.25
C THR A 528 4.04 -19.36 5.70
N ARG A 529 3.29 -19.85 4.70
CA ARG A 529 2.17 -19.11 4.08
C ARG A 529 0.93 -19.96 3.88
N ASN A 530 -0.21 -19.28 3.81
CA ASN A 530 -1.49 -19.94 3.54
C ASN A 530 -1.68 -20.00 2.02
N THR A 531 -2.18 -21.13 1.52
CA THR A 531 -2.52 -21.26 0.10
C THR A 531 -3.76 -20.42 -0.19
N ARG A 532 -3.64 -19.48 -1.14
CA ARG A 532 -4.64 -18.42 -1.40
C ARG A 532 -5.69 -18.85 -2.41
N LEU A 533 -6.94 -18.45 -2.18
CA LEU A 533 -8.12 -18.74 -3.01
C LEU A 533 -7.87 -18.60 -4.53
N ARG A 534 -7.43 -17.42 -4.99
CA ARG A 534 -7.24 -17.17 -6.44
C ARG A 534 -6.20 -18.10 -7.06
N LEU A 535 -5.07 -18.28 -6.38
CA LEU A 535 -3.98 -19.12 -6.87
C LEU A 535 -4.43 -20.58 -6.96
N SER A 536 -5.09 -21.07 -5.90
CA SER A 536 -5.66 -22.42 -5.85
C SER A 536 -6.68 -22.67 -6.96
N ILE A 537 -7.56 -21.71 -7.26
CA ILE A 537 -8.51 -21.83 -8.37
C ILE A 537 -7.76 -21.95 -9.70
N LEU A 538 -6.75 -21.11 -9.95
CA LEU A 538 -6.00 -21.14 -11.21
C LEU A 538 -5.16 -22.42 -11.37
N GLN A 539 -4.63 -22.97 -10.27
CA GLN A 539 -3.83 -24.20 -10.26
C GLN A 539 -4.65 -25.49 -10.13
N ASN A 540 -5.98 -25.41 -10.19
CA ASN A 540 -6.88 -26.55 -10.04
C ASN A 540 -6.71 -27.31 -8.70
N ASN A 541 -6.38 -26.58 -7.64
CA ASN A 541 -6.07 -27.13 -6.33
C ASN A 541 -6.83 -26.38 -5.21
N ILE A 542 -8.16 -26.33 -5.34
CA ILE A 542 -9.04 -25.68 -4.36
C ILE A 542 -9.07 -26.40 -3.01
N LYS A 543 -8.76 -27.70 -2.96
CA LYS A 543 -8.63 -28.47 -1.71
C LYS A 543 -7.53 -27.94 -0.79
N ASP A 544 -6.52 -27.27 -1.35
CA ASP A 544 -5.43 -26.69 -0.58
C ASP A 544 -5.72 -25.28 -0.04
N ILE A 545 -6.85 -24.65 -0.41
CA ILE A 545 -7.23 -23.33 0.13
C ILE A 545 -7.22 -23.38 1.65
N GLY A 546 -6.58 -22.38 2.26
CA GLY A 546 -6.45 -22.26 3.71
C GLY A 546 -5.34 -23.13 4.32
N LYS A 547 -4.79 -24.13 3.62
CA LYS A 547 -3.67 -24.93 4.13
C LYS A 547 -2.44 -24.05 4.33
N ILE A 548 -1.85 -24.17 5.50
CA ILE A 548 -0.58 -23.55 5.85
C ILE A 548 0.53 -24.47 5.34
N LYS A 549 1.38 -23.94 4.45
CA LYS A 549 2.53 -24.66 3.92
C LYS A 549 3.79 -23.84 4.14
N THR A 550 4.85 -24.54 4.52
CA THR A 550 6.19 -24.00 4.59
C THR A 550 6.81 -24.08 3.20
N ILE A 551 7.20 -22.93 2.64
CA ILE A 551 7.89 -22.86 1.35
C ILE A 551 9.28 -22.29 1.56
N THR A 552 10.25 -22.88 0.89
CA THR A 552 11.60 -22.30 0.79
C THR A 552 11.62 -21.30 -0.35
N ARG A 553 12.17 -20.11 -0.11
CA ARG A 553 12.38 -19.09 -1.13
C ARG A 553 13.86 -18.78 -1.24
N GLU A 554 14.31 -18.67 -2.48
CA GLU A 554 15.65 -18.24 -2.83
C GLU A 554 15.55 -16.82 -3.36
N ILE A 555 16.28 -15.90 -2.73
CA ILE A 555 16.33 -14.50 -3.12
C ILE A 555 17.70 -14.22 -3.72
N ASN A 556 17.75 -13.94 -5.02
CA ASN A 556 18.98 -13.51 -5.68
C ASN A 556 19.33 -12.07 -5.24
N LEU A 557 20.40 -11.92 -4.47
CA LEU A 557 20.85 -10.62 -3.96
C LEU A 557 21.50 -9.74 -5.04
N ASN A 558 21.86 -10.32 -6.18
CA ASN A 558 22.36 -9.62 -7.36
C ASN A 558 21.26 -9.29 -8.39
N ALA A 559 19.98 -9.51 -8.08
CA ALA A 559 18.88 -9.30 -9.03
C ALA A 559 18.46 -7.84 -9.21
N ASP A 560 19.05 -6.88 -8.47
CA ASP A 560 18.72 -5.48 -8.68
C ASP A 560 19.31 -4.98 -10.01
N SER A 561 18.42 -4.67 -10.96
CA SER A 561 18.77 -4.24 -12.33
C SER A 561 18.43 -2.76 -12.58
N LYS A 562 18.19 -1.97 -11.52
CA LYS A 562 17.80 -0.56 -11.69
C LYS A 562 18.98 0.37 -11.98
N ARG A 563 20.19 -0.11 -11.70
CA ARG A 563 21.46 0.60 -11.81
C ARG A 563 22.53 -0.37 -12.32
N PHE A 564 23.59 0.19 -12.87
CA PHE A 564 24.76 -0.57 -13.25
C PHE A 564 25.65 -0.80 -12.03
N TRP A 565 25.72 -2.03 -11.53
CA TRP A 565 26.54 -2.41 -10.38
C TRP A 565 27.97 -2.74 -10.81
N LEU A 566 28.97 -2.12 -10.18
CA LEU A 566 30.38 -2.31 -10.56
C LEU A 566 30.90 -3.72 -10.27
N LYS A 567 30.32 -4.40 -9.28
CA LYS A 567 30.68 -5.77 -8.88
C LYS A 567 29.44 -6.57 -8.51
N ASN A 568 29.52 -7.89 -8.51
CA ASN A 568 28.55 -8.74 -7.84
C ASN A 568 28.86 -8.85 -6.34
N LEU A 569 27.82 -9.02 -5.54
CA LEU A 569 27.96 -9.48 -4.15
C LEU A 569 28.37 -10.95 -4.17
N SER A 570 29.49 -11.28 -3.51
CA SER A 570 29.94 -12.66 -3.27
C SER A 570 29.52 -13.19 -1.90
N GLU A 571 29.24 -12.30 -0.93
CA GLU A 571 28.76 -12.66 0.42
C GLU A 571 27.89 -11.54 1.02
N ILE A 572 27.22 -11.79 2.15
CA ILE A 572 26.43 -10.74 2.85
C ILE A 572 27.34 -9.66 3.46
N GLY A 573 28.48 -10.08 4.02
CA GLY A 573 29.49 -9.20 4.62
C GLY A 573 30.28 -8.38 3.60
N TYR A 574 29.98 -8.55 2.31
CA TYR A 574 30.74 -7.97 1.23
C TYR A 574 30.88 -6.46 1.41
N LYS A 575 32.12 -5.99 1.33
CA LYS A 575 32.46 -4.57 1.45
C LYS A 575 31.65 -3.75 0.45
N LYS A 576 31.16 -2.61 0.91
CA LYS A 576 30.40 -1.59 0.17
C LYS A 576 30.69 -1.59 -1.35
N ASN A 577 29.66 -1.88 -2.13
CA ASN A 577 29.67 -1.88 -3.59
C ASN A 577 28.89 -0.67 -4.13
N TYR A 578 29.42 -0.06 -5.19
CA TYR A 578 28.91 1.17 -5.79
C TYR A 578 28.20 0.88 -7.11
N SER A 579 27.38 1.82 -7.55
CA SER A 579 26.66 1.74 -8.81
C SER A 579 26.59 3.07 -9.53
N MET A 580 26.48 3.00 -10.86
CA MET A 580 26.18 4.14 -11.71
C MET A 580 24.73 4.04 -12.22
N PRO A 581 24.08 5.16 -12.57
CA PRO A 581 22.84 5.08 -13.32
C PRO A 581 23.02 4.29 -14.61
N ILE A 582 21.94 3.72 -15.12
CA ILE A 582 21.96 3.14 -16.45
C ILE A 582 21.99 4.30 -17.45
N SER A 583 23.02 4.36 -18.29
CA SER A 583 23.10 5.35 -19.37
C SER A 583 22.36 4.87 -20.61
N LEU A 584 21.35 5.61 -21.04
CA LEU A 584 20.57 5.31 -22.24
C LEU A 584 21.31 5.65 -23.55
N ASN A 585 22.53 6.19 -23.47
CA ASN A 585 23.44 6.30 -24.61
C ASN A 585 24.07 4.95 -24.97
N TYR A 586 24.25 4.05 -23.99
CA TYR A 586 24.94 2.76 -24.17
C TYR A 586 24.01 1.55 -23.99
N PHE A 587 22.96 1.69 -23.16
CA PHE A 587 22.02 0.61 -22.88
C PHE A 587 20.69 0.84 -23.59
N THR A 588 20.25 -0.15 -24.37
CA THR A 588 18.92 -0.09 -24.98
C THR A 588 17.84 -0.39 -23.96
N LYS A 589 16.64 0.15 -24.17
CA LYS A 589 15.45 -0.17 -23.36
C LYS A 589 15.14 -1.67 -23.28
N LYS A 590 15.53 -2.46 -24.30
CA LYS A 590 15.34 -3.94 -24.31
C LYS A 590 16.35 -4.66 -23.41
N ALA A 591 17.50 -4.07 -23.15
CA ALA A 591 18.56 -4.63 -22.31
C ALA A 591 18.34 -4.35 -20.81
N ILE A 592 17.38 -3.48 -20.47
CA ILE A 592 16.96 -3.11 -19.10
C ILE A 592 15.81 -4.01 -18.67
#